data_AF-A0A4Y9QNS9-F1
#
_entry.id   AF-A0A4Y9QNS9-F1
#
_cell.length_a   1.000
_cell.length_b   1.000
_cell.length_c   1.000
_cell.angle_alpha   90.00
_cell.angle_beta   90.00
_cell.angle_gamma   90.00
#
_symmetry.space_group_name_H-M   'P 1'
#
loop_
_entity.id
_entity.type
_entity.pdbx_description
1 polymer ?
#
loop_
_entity_poly.entity_id
_entity_poly.type
_entity_poly.pdbx_seq_one_letter_code
_entity_poly.pdbx_strand_id
1 'polypeptide(L)'
;MLIQTRTARFLISNISEKQGVLLVQSDNKDEMERLFGSEEIKKVQGNPWPYEVSICKQELAHCLILLVKEIDYKEFRQLSDFI
;
A
#
# COMPACT_ATOMS: atom_id res chain seq x y z
N MET A 1 -9.12 0.30 -4.55
CA MET A 1 -8.98 -0.23 -3.18
C MET A 1 -8.18 0.78 -2.37
N LEU A 2 -8.59 1.05 -1.13
CA LEU A 2 -7.86 1.91 -0.21
C LEU A 2 -7.30 1.03 0.92
N ILE A 3 -6.00 1.14 1.20
CA ILE A 3 -5.35 0.53 2.36
C ILE A 3 -4.84 1.67 3.24
N GLN A 4 -5.09 1.58 4.54
CA GLN A 4 -4.59 2.55 5.51
C GLN A 4 -3.78 1.81 6.57
N THR A 5 -2.55 2.24 6.76
CA THR A 5 -1.69 1.82 7.86
C THR A 5 -1.63 2.94 8.90
N ARG A 6 -0.84 2.74 9.96
CA ARG A 6 -0.59 3.79 10.96
C ARG A 6 0.17 4.97 10.37
N THR A 7 0.99 4.75 9.34
CA THR A 7 1.99 5.70 8.83
C THR A 7 1.73 6.18 7.41
N ALA A 8 0.87 5.50 6.66
CA ALA A 8 0.61 5.80 5.26
C ALA A 8 -0.81 5.38 4.85
N ARG A 9 -1.26 5.97 3.74
CA ARG A 9 -2.42 5.49 3.01
C ARG A 9 -1.98 5.10 1.60
N PHE A 10 -2.64 4.10 1.03
CA PHE A 10 -2.40 3.62 -0.32
C PHE A 10 -3.71 3.53 -1.10
N LEU A 11 -3.76 4.21 -2.24
CA LEU A 11 -4.83 4.09 -3.21
C LEU A 11 -4.38 3.18 -4.36
N ILE A 12 -5.10 2.08 -4.55
CA ILE A 12 -4.82 1.09 -5.57
C ILE A 12 -5.93 1.13 -6.61
N SER A 13 -5.60 1.43 -7.86
CA SER A 13 -6.53 1.54 -8.97
C SER A 13 -6.08 0.71 -10.16
N ASN A 14 -7.05 0.28 -10.97
CA ASN A 14 -6.74 -0.34 -12.26
C ASN A 14 -6.33 0.76 -13.24
N ILE A 15 -5.34 0.48 -14.08
CA ILE A 15 -5.06 1.32 -15.24
C ILE A 15 -5.89 0.76 -16.40
N SER A 16 -6.88 1.53 -16.85
CA SER A 16 -7.81 1.11 -17.92
C SER A 16 -7.11 0.72 -19.23
N GLU A 17 -5.93 1.28 -19.47
CA GLU A 17 -5.16 1.10 -20.71
C GLU A 17 -4.23 -0.13 -20.70
N LYS A 18 -3.98 -0.76 -19.53
CA LYS A 18 -3.03 -1.86 -19.40
C LYS A 18 -3.60 -3.01 -18.56
N GLN A 19 -4.00 -4.10 -19.22
CA GLN A 19 -4.41 -5.31 -18.51
C GLN A 19 -3.26 -5.86 -17.66
N GLY A 20 -3.57 -6.17 -16.40
CA GLY A 20 -2.61 -6.78 -15.47
C GLY A 20 -1.75 -5.79 -14.70
N VAL A 21 -1.83 -4.49 -14.99
CA VAL A 21 -1.10 -3.44 -14.28
C VAL A 21 -2.04 -2.68 -13.34
N LEU A 22 -1.57 -2.44 -12.13
CA LEU A 22 -2.22 -1.66 -11.10
C LEU A 22 -1.40 -0.39 -10.85
N LEU A 23 -2.08 0.72 -10.61
CA LEU A 23 -1.47 1.94 -10.11
C LEU A 23 -1.63 1.97 -8.60
N VAL A 24 -0.53 2.15 -7.88
CA VAL A 24 -0.54 2.41 -6.44
C VAL A 24 -0.09 3.84 -6.21
N GLN A 25 -0.87 4.58 -5.42
CA GLN A 25 -0.55 5.96 -5.03
C GLN A 25 -0.51 6.07 -3.51
N SER A 26 0.37 6.89 -2.96
CA SER A 26 0.51 7.09 -1.52
C SER A 26 0.79 8.55 -1.15
N ASP A 27 0.45 8.89 0.08
CA ASP A 27 0.82 10.14 0.75
C ASP A 27 2.19 10.06 1.44
N ASN A 28 2.80 8.87 1.54
CA ASN A 28 4.06 8.64 2.21
C ASN A 28 5.10 8.01 1.27
N LYS A 29 6.23 8.70 1.06
CA LYS A 29 7.31 8.23 0.17
C LYS A 29 8.05 7.04 0.75
N ASP A 30 8.41 7.12 2.04
CA ASP A 30 9.26 6.14 2.69
C ASP A 30 8.57 4.78 2.76
N GLU A 31 7.26 4.77 3.03
CA GLU A 31 6.45 3.56 3.00
C GLU A 31 6.26 3.01 1.57
N MET A 32 6.19 3.89 0.57
CA MET A 32 6.17 3.47 -0.84
C MET A 32 7.50 2.79 -1.23
N GLU A 33 8.64 3.39 -0.87
CA GLU A 33 9.98 2.83 -1.10
C GLU A 33 10.20 1.52 -0.34
N ARG A 34 9.67 1.41 0.88
CA ARG A 34 9.77 0.19 1.69
C ARG A 34 9.01 -0.99 1.07
N LEU A 35 7.80 -0.75 0.55
CA LEU A 35 6.94 -1.81 0.03
C LEU A 35 7.17 -2.11 -1.46
N PHE A 36 7.62 -1.12 -2.23
CA PHE A 36 7.72 -1.19 -3.70
C PHE A 36 9.06 -0.67 -4.24
N GLY A 37 10.10 -0.51 -3.42
CA GLY A 37 11.37 0.12 -3.82
C GLY A 37 12.19 -0.63 -4.87
N SER A 38 11.76 -1.81 -5.32
CA SER A 38 12.29 -2.43 -6.54
C SER A 38 11.85 -1.68 -7.81
N GLU A 39 10.77 -0.91 -7.73
CA GLU A 39 10.13 -0.21 -8.84
C GLU A 39 10.41 1.29 -8.81
N GLU A 40 10.28 1.94 -9.97
CA GLU A 40 10.46 3.38 -10.11
C GLU A 40 9.27 4.15 -9.50
N ILE A 41 9.50 4.81 -8.36
CA ILE A 41 8.50 5.66 -7.71
C ILE A 41 8.53 7.07 -8.32
N LYS A 42 7.39 7.48 -8.86
CA LYS A 42 7.20 8.80 -9.47
C LYS A 42 6.54 9.74 -8.49
N LYS A 43 6.94 11.03 -8.56
CA LYS A 43 6.31 12.10 -7.80
C LYS A 43 5.39 12.93 -8.70
N VAL A 44 4.11 12.99 -8.38
CA VAL A 44 3.09 13.77 -9.08
C VAL A 44 2.73 15.01 -8.27
N GLN A 45 2.75 16.18 -8.91
CA GLN A 45 2.36 17.44 -8.27
C GLN A 45 0.83 17.64 -8.31
N GLY A 46 0.29 18.30 -7.28
CA GLY A 46 -1.13 18.69 -7.25
C GLY A 46 -2.13 17.58 -6.89
N ASN A 47 -1.65 16.40 -6.49
CA ASN A 47 -2.47 15.27 -6.05
C ASN A 47 -2.31 15.05 -4.52
N PRO A 48 -3.38 14.77 -3.76
CA PRO A 48 -3.28 14.32 -2.35
C PRO A 48 -2.45 13.03 -2.16
N TRP A 49 -2.18 12.29 -3.24
CA TRP A 49 -1.37 11.07 -3.30
C TRP A 49 -0.16 11.30 -4.22
N PRO A 50 0.84 12.08 -3.78
CA PRO A 50 1.92 12.56 -4.64
C PRO A 50 2.92 11.49 -5.06
N TYR A 51 2.92 10.30 -4.46
CA TYR A 51 3.85 9.22 -4.82
C TYR A 51 3.11 8.12 -5.53
N GLU A 52 3.58 7.69 -6.70
CA GLU A 52 2.93 6.65 -7.48
C GLU A 52 3.91 5.61 -8.03
N VAL A 53 3.43 4.38 -8.17
CA VAL A 53 4.16 3.25 -8.74
C VAL A 53 3.20 2.35 -9.52
N SER A 54 3.66 1.81 -10.64
CA SER A 54 2.91 0.82 -11.42
C SER A 54 3.41 -0.57 -11.05
N ILE A 55 2.50 -1.47 -10.66
CA ILE A 55 2.83 -2.82 -10.21
C ILE A 55 1.94 -3.86 -10.89
N CYS A 56 2.38 -5.12 -10.87
CA CYS A 56 1.53 -6.27 -11.19
C CYS A 56 0.78 -6.80 -9.96
N LYS A 57 -0.12 -7.76 -10.20
CA LYS A 57 -0.91 -8.39 -9.12
C LYS A 57 -0.07 -9.21 -8.13
N GLN A 58 1.07 -9.75 -8.57
CA GLN A 58 1.96 -10.52 -7.69
C GLN A 58 2.64 -9.62 -6.66
N GLU A 59 3.09 -8.45 -7.09
CA GLU A 59 3.67 -7.44 -6.20
C GLU A 59 2.65 -6.90 -5.21
N LEU A 60 1.40 -6.69 -5.64
CA LEU A 60 0.32 -6.35 -4.72
C LEU A 60 0.12 -7.45 -3.66
N ALA A 61 0.07 -8.72 -4.07
CA ALA A 61 -0.07 -9.83 -3.13
C ALA A 61 1.09 -9.90 -2.14
N HIS A 62 2.33 -9.69 -2.61
CA HIS A 62 3.52 -9.63 -1.76
C HIS A 62 3.42 -8.50 -0.73
N CYS A 63 3.04 -7.29 -1.17
CA CYS A 63 2.82 -6.14 -0.29
C CYS A 63 1.77 -6.42 0.79
N LEU A 64 0.62 -6.99 0.42
CA LEU A 64 -0.42 -7.36 1.37
C LEU A 64 0.08 -8.36 2.43
N ILE A 65 0.89 -9.34 2.03
CA ILE A 65 1.50 -10.30 2.97
C ILE A 65 2.44 -9.59 3.95
N LEU A 66 3.25 -8.63 3.49
CA LEU A 66 4.12 -7.86 4.37
C LEU A 66 3.31 -7.06 5.40
N LEU A 67 2.26 -6.36 4.96
CA LEU A 67 1.39 -5.59 5.83
C LEU A 67 0.71 -6.46 6.90
N VAL A 68 0.24 -7.67 6.53
CA VAL A 68 -0.37 -8.60 7.49
C VAL A 68 0.63 -9.09 8.54
N LYS A 69 1.90 -9.27 8.16
CA LYS A 69 2.97 -9.67 9.10
C LYS A 69 3.35 -8.56 10.09
N GLU A 70 3.04 -7.31 9.78
CA GLU A 70 3.34 -6.14 10.61
C GLU A 70 2.25 -5.84 11.64
N ILE A 71 1.11 -6.55 11.59
CA ILE A 71 0.05 -6.39 12.58
C ILE A 71 0.58 -6.79 13.95
N ASP A 72 0.58 -5.85 14.90
CA ASP A 72 0.91 -6.13 16.29
C ASP A 72 -0.29 -6.77 17.00
N TYR A 73 -0.24 -8.09 17.13
CA TYR A 73 -1.27 -8.86 17.84
C TYR A 73 -1.20 -8.74 19.37
N LYS A 74 -0.25 -7.99 19.95
CA LYS A 74 -0.21 -7.79 21.40
C LYS A 74 -1.47 -7.09 21.91
N GLU A 75 -2.00 -6.14 21.15
CA GLU A 75 -3.24 -5.43 21.49
C GLU A 75 -4.50 -6.27 21.25
N PHE A 76 -4.43 -7.33 20.45
CA PHE A 76 -5.58 -8.21 20.19
C PHE A 76 -6.07 -8.97 21.44
N ARG A 77 -5.21 -9.16 22.44
CA ARG A 77 -5.61 -9.82 23.70
C ARG A 77 -6.60 -9.00 24.53
N GLN A 78 -6.72 -7.70 24.28
CA GLN A 78 -7.74 -6.87 24.93
C GLN A 78 -9.13 -7.08 24.30
N LEU A 79 -9.21 -7.59 23.07
CA LEU A 79 -10.47 -7.82 22.38
C LEU A 79 -11.23 -9.06 22.91
N SER A 80 -10.50 -10.05 23.45
CA SER A 80 -11.11 -11.23 24.07
C SER A 80 -11.82 -10.92 25.40
N ASP A 81 -11.55 -9.77 26.02
CA ASP A 81 -12.26 -9.33 27.22
C ASP A 81 -13.62 -8.67 26.89
N PHE A 82 -13.92 -8.45 25.60
CA PHE A 82 -15.18 -7.86 25.10
C PHE A 82 -16.10 -8.88 24.39
N ILE A 83 -15.76 -10.17 24.38
CA ILE A 83 -16.57 -11.28 23.84
C ILE A 83 -16.91 -12.23 24.98
#